data_AF-A0A6N7DAE8-F1
#
_entry.id   AF-A0A6N7DAE8-F1
#
_cell.length_a   1.000
_cell.length_b   1.000
_cell.length_c   1.000
_cell.angle_alpha   90.00
_cell.angle_beta   90.00
_cell.angle_gamma   90.00
#
_symmetry.space_group_name_H-M   'P 1'
#
loop_
_entity.id
_entity.type
_entity.pdbx_description
1 polymer ?
#
loop_
_entity_poly.entity_id
_entity_poly.type
_entity_poly.pdbx_seq_one_letter_code
_entity_poly.pdbx_strand_id
1 'polypeptide(L)'
;MSSVPVLRNYIHGEFAASAEVHDVLNPATGAVLARSPLSSQQEVDRAIAAARAAQKGWARKPAIERAGHLRRIAAKLRENVPGLAHTITEEQGKIAGLAEVEVNFTADYLDYMAEWVRRLEGEIITSDRPDENIFLFRKPLGVVAGNTIVIKPSEETPINCHLFTKLLAQTDLPPGVFNVVYGTGATGGALSGACRRGHGQLHRQRGHRQPHYGRGGRQHHQAQPRARRQGAADIKIMRKEIFGPVLPVQVVDGLDEAIALTNDCEYGLTSSIYTRDLSKALHAIREIDFGETTGV
;
A
#
# COMPACT_ATOMS: atom_id res chain seq x y z
N MET A 1 24.12 -17.11 20.84
CA MET A 1 23.42 -17.14 19.53
C MET A 1 22.02 -16.62 19.76
N SER A 2 21.69 -15.44 19.23
CA SER A 2 20.33 -14.90 19.36
C SER A 2 19.35 -15.77 18.56
N SER A 3 18.25 -16.18 19.16
CA SER A 3 17.21 -16.97 18.48
C SER A 3 16.53 -16.13 17.39
N VAL A 4 16.37 -16.68 16.19
CA VAL A 4 15.65 -16.02 15.08
C VAL A 4 14.22 -15.67 15.55
N PRO A 5 13.78 -14.39 15.45
CA PRO A 5 12.47 -13.98 15.91
C PRO A 5 11.36 -14.57 15.05
N VAL A 6 10.24 -14.96 15.68
CA VAL A 6 9.05 -15.47 15.00
C VAL A 6 7.94 -14.42 15.12
N LEU A 7 7.46 -13.93 13.97
CA LEU A 7 6.36 -12.99 13.89
C LEU A 7 5.03 -13.69 14.23
N ARG A 8 4.03 -12.91 14.60
CA ARG A 8 2.72 -13.40 15.04
C ARG A 8 1.62 -12.61 14.34
N ASN A 9 0.56 -13.30 13.93
CA ASN A 9 -0.70 -12.68 13.49
C ASN A 9 -1.19 -11.73 14.58
N TYR A 10 -1.88 -10.66 14.19
CA TYR A 10 -2.53 -9.74 15.13
C TYR A 10 -4.02 -9.70 14.84
N ILE A 11 -4.82 -10.33 15.70
CA ILE A 11 -6.25 -10.53 15.48
C ILE A 11 -6.97 -10.09 16.74
N HIS A 12 -7.95 -9.20 16.59
CA HIS A 12 -8.78 -8.73 17.70
C HIS A 12 -7.96 -8.21 18.91
N GLY A 13 -6.91 -7.43 18.65
CA GLY A 13 -6.09 -6.84 19.72
C GLY A 13 -5.01 -7.76 20.30
N GLU A 14 -4.91 -9.01 19.82
CA GLU A 14 -4.00 -10.01 20.39
C GLU A 14 -3.05 -10.59 19.35
N PHE A 15 -1.83 -10.93 19.80
CA PHE A 15 -0.85 -11.63 18.98
C PHE A 15 -1.05 -13.14 19.03
N ALA A 16 -1.21 -13.79 17.89
CA ALA A 16 -1.41 -15.24 17.77
C ALA A 16 -0.35 -15.87 16.87
N ALA A 17 0.21 -17.01 17.30
CA ALA A 17 1.10 -17.80 16.45
C ALA A 17 0.29 -18.57 15.38
N SER A 18 0.92 -18.87 14.24
CA SER A 18 0.41 -19.84 13.26
C SER A 18 1.21 -21.14 13.35
N ALA A 19 0.64 -22.23 12.87
CA ALA A 19 1.30 -23.53 12.79
C ALA A 19 2.46 -23.55 11.79
N GLU A 20 2.33 -22.81 10.68
CA GLU A 20 3.32 -22.75 9.62
C GLU A 20 3.96 -21.37 9.55
N VAL A 21 5.26 -21.35 9.22
CA VAL A 21 6.05 -20.13 9.07
C VAL A 21 7.00 -20.27 7.87
N HIS A 22 7.43 -19.15 7.32
CA HIS A 22 8.49 -19.09 6.31
C HIS A 22 9.60 -18.11 6.74
N ASP A 23 10.82 -18.36 6.27
CA ASP A 23 11.96 -17.50 6.57
C ASP A 23 11.88 -16.19 5.77
N VAL A 24 12.15 -15.09 6.45
CA VAL A 24 12.34 -13.75 5.89
C VAL A 24 13.83 -13.51 5.80
N LEU A 25 14.32 -13.15 4.61
CA LEU A 25 15.74 -13.07 4.32
C LEU A 25 16.19 -11.62 4.14
N ASN A 26 17.40 -11.30 4.59
CA ASN A 26 18.06 -10.07 4.20
C ASN A 26 18.46 -10.19 2.70
N PRO A 27 18.02 -9.29 1.80
CA PRO A 27 18.26 -9.41 0.37
C PRO A 27 19.73 -9.19 -0.02
N ALA A 28 20.51 -8.49 0.80
CA ALA A 28 21.93 -8.26 0.58
C ALA A 28 22.79 -9.46 1.00
N THR A 29 22.50 -10.07 2.16
CA THR A 29 23.36 -11.11 2.76
C THR A 29 22.80 -12.53 2.62
N GLY A 30 21.49 -12.69 2.42
CA GLY A 30 20.79 -13.98 2.45
C GLY A 30 20.58 -14.53 3.87
N ALA A 31 20.95 -13.80 4.92
CA ALA A 31 20.75 -14.22 6.30
C ALA A 31 19.26 -14.24 6.66
N VAL A 32 18.85 -15.20 7.51
CA VAL A 32 17.48 -15.25 8.03
C VAL A 32 17.30 -14.17 9.10
N LEU A 33 16.43 -13.20 8.83
CA LEU A 33 16.10 -12.11 9.74
C LEU A 33 14.99 -12.48 10.73
N ALA A 34 13.96 -13.16 10.24
CA ALA A 34 12.79 -13.54 11.03
C ALA A 34 12.06 -14.73 10.38
N ARG A 35 11.07 -15.29 11.09
CA ARG A 35 10.11 -16.25 10.55
C ARG A 35 8.71 -15.66 10.58
N SER A 36 8.05 -15.60 9.43
CA SER A 36 6.74 -14.98 9.26
C SER A 36 5.65 -16.05 9.10
N PRO A 37 4.48 -15.90 9.75
CA PRO A 37 3.38 -16.85 9.64
C PRO A 37 2.92 -17.10 8.20
N LEU A 38 2.55 -18.35 7.92
CA LEU A 38 1.68 -18.71 6.81
C LEU A 38 0.29 -18.91 7.40
N SER A 39 -0.57 -17.90 7.28
CA SER A 39 -1.89 -17.94 7.91
C SER A 39 -2.84 -18.82 7.12
N SER A 40 -3.49 -19.73 7.83
CA SER A 40 -4.54 -20.59 7.33
C SER A 40 -5.82 -19.81 7.00
N GLN A 41 -6.71 -20.42 6.22
CA GLN A 41 -8.03 -19.85 5.93
C GLN A 41 -8.82 -19.52 7.20
N GLN A 42 -8.73 -20.36 8.23
CA GLN A 42 -9.42 -20.16 9.50
C GLN A 42 -8.92 -18.90 10.23
N GLU A 43 -7.62 -18.63 10.20
CA GLU A 43 -7.04 -17.42 10.80
C GLU A 43 -7.46 -16.16 10.03
N VAL A 44 -7.50 -16.24 8.70
CA VAL A 44 -8.02 -15.17 7.85
C VAL A 44 -9.49 -14.88 8.17
N ASP A 45 -10.32 -15.92 8.29
CA ASP A 45 -11.75 -15.78 8.61
C ASP A 45 -11.95 -15.18 10.02
N ARG A 46 -11.12 -15.56 11.00
CA ARG A 46 -11.12 -14.94 12.34
C ARG A 46 -10.78 -13.44 12.27
N ALA A 47 -9.76 -13.05 11.51
CA ALA A 47 -9.39 -11.65 11.33
C ALA A 47 -10.52 -10.84 10.68
N ILE A 48 -11.18 -11.40 9.65
CA ILE A 48 -12.32 -10.75 8.99
C ILE A 48 -13.51 -10.63 9.96
N ALA A 49 -13.80 -11.68 10.74
CA ALA A 49 -14.87 -11.65 11.73
C ALA A 49 -14.61 -10.58 12.81
N ALA A 50 -13.37 -10.47 13.29
CA ALA A 50 -12.96 -9.44 14.25
C ALA A 50 -13.14 -8.02 13.69
N ALA A 51 -12.73 -7.79 12.44
CA ALA A 51 -12.95 -6.52 11.74
C ALA A 51 -14.43 -6.18 11.63
N ARG A 52 -15.26 -7.13 11.15
CA ARG A 52 -16.72 -6.94 11.03
C ARG A 52 -17.40 -6.64 12.36
N ALA A 53 -16.99 -7.30 13.43
CA ALA A 53 -17.53 -7.08 14.78
C ALA A 53 -17.21 -5.65 15.28
N ALA A 54 -15.98 -5.17 15.03
CA ALA A 54 -15.55 -3.83 15.45
C ALA A 54 -16.15 -2.69 14.60
N GLN A 55 -16.50 -2.95 13.33
CA GLN A 55 -16.95 -1.94 12.35
C GLN A 55 -18.08 -1.04 12.85
N LYS A 56 -19.14 -1.61 13.42
CA LYS A 56 -20.29 -0.81 13.87
C LYS A 56 -19.94 0.12 15.03
N GLY A 57 -19.13 -0.34 15.97
CA GLY A 57 -18.66 0.47 17.10
C GLY A 57 -17.69 1.56 16.64
N TRP A 58 -16.74 1.19 15.78
CA TRP A 58 -15.74 2.12 15.23
C TRP A 58 -16.38 3.24 14.39
N ALA A 59 -17.30 2.89 13.50
CA ALA A 59 -17.98 3.87 12.64
C ALA A 59 -18.82 4.88 13.44
N ARG A 60 -19.32 4.49 14.63
CA ARG A 60 -20.10 5.36 15.53
C ARG A 60 -19.22 6.32 16.34
N LYS A 61 -17.96 5.98 16.58
CA LYS A 61 -17.04 6.84 17.36
C LYS A 61 -16.88 8.18 16.62
N PRO A 62 -16.96 9.34 17.29
CA PRO A 62 -16.81 10.64 16.65
C PRO A 62 -15.53 10.76 15.82
N ALA A 63 -15.62 11.46 14.68
CA ALA A 63 -14.52 11.74 13.77
C ALA A 63 -13.25 12.25 14.49
N ILE A 64 -13.44 13.19 15.43
CA ILE A 64 -12.38 13.75 16.27
C ILE A 64 -11.62 12.69 17.08
N GLU A 65 -12.34 11.74 17.67
CA GLU A 65 -11.74 10.69 18.49
C GLU A 65 -10.97 9.69 17.62
N ARG A 66 -11.52 9.32 16.45
CA ARG A 66 -10.83 8.48 15.47
C ARG A 66 -9.51 9.12 15.02
N ALA A 67 -9.55 10.41 14.73
CA ALA A 67 -8.36 11.19 14.41
C ALA A 67 -7.35 11.23 15.56
N GLY A 68 -7.81 11.22 16.82
CA GLY A 68 -6.96 11.10 17.99
C GLY A 68 -6.13 9.82 18.02
N HIS A 69 -6.71 8.68 17.64
CA HIS A 69 -5.97 7.41 17.54
C HIS A 69 -4.85 7.49 16.48
N LEU A 70 -5.13 8.08 15.31
CA LEU A 70 -4.13 8.24 14.24
C LEU A 70 -2.93 9.10 14.70
N ARG A 71 -3.19 10.23 15.37
CA ARG A 71 -2.13 11.09 15.90
C ARG A 71 -1.25 10.37 16.94
N ARG A 72 -1.84 9.53 17.79
CA ARG A 72 -1.08 8.71 18.75
C ARG A 72 -0.21 7.67 18.06
N ILE A 73 -0.70 7.07 16.98
CA ILE A 73 0.10 6.13 16.16
C ILE A 73 1.24 6.89 15.49
N ALA A 74 0.99 8.06 14.91
CA ALA A 74 2.01 8.91 14.29
C ALA A 74 3.10 9.33 15.30
N ALA A 75 2.73 9.70 16.52
CA ALA A 75 3.68 10.00 17.59
C ALA A 75 4.58 8.80 17.92
N LYS A 76 4.00 7.60 18.08
CA LYS A 76 4.77 6.37 18.32
C LYS A 76 5.73 6.02 17.19
N LEU A 77 5.35 6.27 15.93
CA LEU A 77 6.25 6.10 14.80
C LEU A 77 7.47 7.01 14.93
N ARG A 78 7.26 8.30 15.22
CA ARG A 78 8.33 9.29 15.40
C ARG A 78 9.27 8.95 16.54
N GLU A 79 8.74 8.42 17.64
CA GLU A 79 9.54 7.93 18.78
C GLU A 79 10.45 6.73 18.43
N ASN A 80 10.16 6.01 17.35
CA ASN A 80 10.81 4.73 17.01
C ASN A 80 11.51 4.74 15.63
N VAL A 81 11.74 5.92 15.04
CA VAL A 81 12.31 6.07 13.67
C VAL A 81 13.58 5.26 13.46
N PRO A 82 14.62 5.35 14.32
CA PRO A 82 15.89 4.65 14.04
C PRO A 82 15.73 3.14 13.96
N GLY A 83 14.92 2.54 14.85
CA GLY A 83 14.69 1.09 14.88
C GLY A 83 13.84 0.59 13.71
N LEU A 84 12.82 1.36 13.31
CA LEU A 84 12.00 1.06 12.15
C LEU A 84 12.80 1.20 10.85
N ALA A 85 13.57 2.28 10.70
CA ALA A 85 14.40 2.51 9.52
C ALA A 85 15.46 1.43 9.35
N HIS A 86 16.13 1.02 10.45
CA HIS A 86 17.08 -0.10 10.42
C HIS A 86 16.42 -1.39 9.92
N THR A 87 15.24 -1.72 10.43
CA THR A 87 14.49 -2.92 10.01
C THR A 87 14.14 -2.88 8.53
N ILE A 88 13.65 -1.72 8.06
CA ILE A 88 13.30 -1.51 6.66
C ILE A 88 14.54 -1.66 5.76
N THR A 89 15.70 -1.14 6.17
CA THR A 89 16.96 -1.34 5.43
C THR A 89 17.36 -2.82 5.39
N GLU A 90 17.30 -3.53 6.52
CA GLU A 90 17.69 -4.94 6.59
C GLU A 90 16.80 -5.85 5.75
N GLU A 91 15.48 -5.66 5.77
CA GLU A 91 14.55 -6.55 5.06
C GLU A 91 14.31 -6.14 3.59
N GLN A 92 14.39 -4.84 3.26
CA GLN A 92 14.10 -4.34 1.91
C GLN A 92 15.36 -4.02 1.10
N GLY A 93 16.53 -3.88 1.74
CA GLY A 93 17.80 -3.53 1.09
C GLY A 93 17.91 -2.05 0.67
N LYS A 94 17.03 -1.17 1.16
CA LYS A 94 17.09 0.27 0.85
C LYS A 94 18.13 1.00 1.71
N ILE A 95 18.68 2.09 1.19
CA ILE A 95 19.61 2.94 1.95
C ILE A 95 18.92 3.56 3.17
N ALA A 96 19.64 3.68 4.28
CA ALA A 96 19.11 4.11 5.57
C ALA A 96 18.37 5.47 5.50
N GLY A 97 18.92 6.45 4.76
CA GLY A 97 18.29 7.76 4.60
C GLY A 97 16.90 7.69 3.95
N LEU A 98 16.69 6.80 2.96
CA LEU A 98 15.36 6.60 2.36
C LEU A 98 14.41 5.88 3.32
N ALA A 99 14.93 4.95 4.13
CA ALA A 99 14.14 4.28 5.17
C ALA A 99 13.65 5.26 6.25
N GLU A 100 14.51 6.18 6.69
CA GLU A 100 14.12 7.22 7.65
C GLU A 100 13.06 8.17 7.07
N VAL A 101 13.22 8.58 5.80
CA VAL A 101 12.21 9.38 5.10
C VAL A 101 10.88 8.64 5.05
N GLU A 102 10.86 7.35 4.74
CA GLU A 102 9.64 6.55 4.68
C GLU A 102 8.90 6.48 6.02
N VAL A 103 9.61 6.29 7.13
CA VAL A 103 8.98 6.24 8.46
C VAL A 103 8.39 7.60 8.84
N ASN A 104 9.15 8.68 8.63
CA ASN A 104 8.67 10.03 8.92
C ASN A 104 7.49 10.42 8.02
N PHE A 105 7.59 10.15 6.72
CA PHE A 105 6.52 10.41 5.77
C PHE A 105 5.26 9.61 6.11
N THR A 106 5.40 8.38 6.61
CA THR A 106 4.25 7.60 7.11
C THR A 106 3.58 8.27 8.31
N ALA A 107 4.36 8.80 9.25
CA ALA A 107 3.81 9.54 10.39
C ALA A 107 3.09 10.83 9.96
N ASP A 108 3.68 11.58 9.03
CA ASP A 108 3.07 12.78 8.46
C ASP A 108 1.79 12.46 7.68
N TYR A 109 1.78 11.35 6.94
CA TYR A 109 0.59 10.89 6.22
C TYR A 109 -0.55 10.53 7.17
N LEU A 110 -0.26 9.91 8.32
CA LEU A 110 -1.26 9.63 9.35
C LEU A 110 -1.85 10.90 9.94
N ASP A 111 -1.01 11.91 10.21
CA ASP A 111 -1.48 13.20 10.71
C ASP A 111 -2.33 13.94 9.68
N TYR A 112 -1.86 14.02 8.43
CA TYR A 112 -2.61 14.58 7.30
C TYR A 112 -3.99 13.93 7.17
N MET A 113 -4.03 12.60 7.20
CA MET A 113 -5.27 11.83 7.14
C MET A 113 -6.17 12.08 8.36
N ALA A 114 -5.60 12.25 9.55
CA ALA A 114 -6.34 12.58 10.77
C ALA A 114 -7.03 13.96 10.70
N GLU A 115 -6.54 14.87 9.87
CA GLU A 115 -7.19 16.16 9.66
C GLU A 115 -8.40 16.06 8.71
N TRP A 116 -8.32 15.21 7.69
CA TRP A 116 -9.44 14.98 6.75
C TRP A 116 -10.68 14.38 7.41
N VAL A 117 -10.51 13.64 8.51
CA VAL A 117 -11.63 13.01 9.22
C VAL A 117 -12.68 14.04 9.70
N ARG A 118 -12.29 15.31 9.88
CA ARG A 118 -13.22 16.41 10.27
C ARG A 118 -13.83 17.15 9.08
N ARG A 119 -13.34 16.92 7.86
CA ARG A 119 -13.73 17.65 6.63
C ARG A 119 -14.59 16.81 5.70
N LEU A 120 -15.04 15.64 6.14
CA LEU A 120 -15.97 14.80 5.39
C LEU A 120 -17.38 15.40 5.51
N GLU A 121 -17.72 16.25 4.56
CA GLU A 121 -19.01 16.95 4.50
C GLU A 121 -20.06 16.13 3.75
N GLY A 122 -21.30 16.16 4.25
CA GLY A 122 -22.48 15.77 3.49
C GLY A 122 -23.05 16.97 2.75
N GLU A 123 -24.02 16.73 1.87
CA GLU A 123 -24.66 17.77 1.06
C GLU A 123 -26.17 17.75 1.32
N ILE A 124 -26.79 18.93 1.37
CA ILE A 124 -28.25 19.07 1.34
C ILE A 124 -28.60 19.55 -0.06
N ILE A 125 -29.37 18.73 -0.78
CA ILE A 125 -29.75 18.98 -2.16
C ILE A 125 -31.21 19.44 -2.19
N THR A 126 -31.48 20.46 -2.99
CA THR A 126 -32.84 20.96 -3.23
C THR A 126 -33.69 19.89 -3.91
N SER A 127 -34.91 19.68 -3.43
CA SER A 127 -35.88 18.83 -4.11
C SER A 127 -36.78 19.65 -5.05
N ASP A 128 -37.19 19.03 -6.15
CA ASP A 128 -38.26 19.52 -7.02
C ASP A 128 -39.66 19.29 -6.42
N ARG A 129 -39.76 18.54 -5.30
CA ARG A 129 -41.01 18.30 -4.59
C ARG A 129 -41.19 19.32 -3.45
N PRO A 130 -42.38 19.94 -3.32
CA PRO A 130 -42.70 20.77 -2.17
C PRO A 130 -42.44 20.02 -0.84
N ASP A 131 -41.88 20.74 0.13
CA ASP A 131 -41.61 20.26 1.49
C ASP A 131 -40.67 19.03 1.60
N GLU A 132 -39.90 18.70 0.56
CA GLU A 132 -38.93 17.60 0.58
C GLU A 132 -37.49 18.12 0.70
N ASN A 133 -36.72 17.53 1.62
CA ASN A 133 -35.28 17.77 1.76
C ASN A 133 -34.51 16.51 1.38
N ILE A 134 -33.47 16.64 0.56
CA ILE A 134 -32.59 15.52 0.21
C ILE A 134 -31.28 15.66 0.99
N PHE A 135 -31.04 14.74 1.91
CA PHE A 135 -29.79 14.68 2.68
C PHE A 135 -28.85 13.63 2.09
N LEU A 136 -27.73 14.07 1.53
CA LEU A 136 -26.65 13.20 1.04
C LEU A 136 -25.58 13.07 2.12
N PHE A 137 -25.54 11.91 2.78
CA PHE A 137 -24.51 11.60 3.76
C PHE A 137 -23.36 10.83 3.11
N ARG A 138 -22.13 11.32 3.26
CA ARG A 138 -20.94 10.57 2.83
C ARG A 138 -20.65 9.45 3.82
N LYS A 139 -20.68 8.20 3.35
CA LYS A 139 -20.16 7.06 4.11
C LYS A 139 -18.67 6.88 3.80
N PRO A 140 -17.80 6.99 4.81
CA PRO A 140 -16.36 6.92 4.61
C PRO A 140 -15.90 5.55 4.10
N LEU A 141 -15.01 5.55 3.10
CA LEU A 141 -14.30 4.36 2.63
C LEU A 141 -12.83 4.45 3.07
N GLY A 142 -12.47 3.74 4.14
CA GLY A 142 -11.08 3.60 4.61
C GLY A 142 -10.95 3.63 6.14
N VAL A 143 -9.80 3.19 6.67
CA VAL A 143 -9.57 3.01 8.12
C VAL A 143 -9.66 4.33 8.88
N VAL A 144 -9.00 5.34 8.32
CA VAL A 144 -9.00 6.73 8.75
C VAL A 144 -10.42 7.27 8.85
N ALA A 145 -11.24 6.91 7.87
CA ALA A 145 -12.52 7.54 7.65
C ALA A 145 -13.64 6.85 8.44
N GLY A 146 -13.49 5.60 8.88
CA GLY A 146 -14.46 4.90 9.74
C GLY A 146 -14.57 3.40 9.52
N ASN A 147 -13.67 2.80 8.73
CA ASN A 147 -13.65 1.36 8.47
C ASN A 147 -12.62 0.61 9.33
N THR A 148 -12.82 -0.68 9.48
CA THR A 148 -11.87 -1.63 10.04
C THR A 148 -11.10 -2.32 8.93
N ILE A 149 -9.88 -2.79 9.22
CA ILE A 149 -9.01 -3.40 8.20
C ILE A 149 -8.43 -4.74 8.65
N VAL A 150 -8.17 -5.58 7.65
CA VAL A 150 -7.27 -6.74 7.75
C VAL A 150 -6.17 -6.53 6.71
N ILE A 151 -4.92 -6.41 7.18
CA ILE A 151 -3.75 -6.21 6.33
C ILE A 151 -3.03 -7.55 6.13
N LYS A 152 -2.53 -7.77 4.91
CA LYS A 152 -1.51 -8.79 4.61
C LYS A 152 -0.27 -8.11 4.02
N PRO A 153 0.82 -7.94 4.78
CA PRO A 153 2.07 -7.40 4.22
C PRO A 153 2.67 -8.41 3.22
N SER A 154 3.65 -7.96 2.43
CA SER A 154 4.46 -8.88 1.62
C SER A 154 5.12 -9.94 2.51
N GLU A 155 5.20 -11.17 2.02
CA GLU A 155 5.99 -12.25 2.62
C GLU A 155 7.50 -11.95 2.64
N GLU A 156 7.99 -11.10 1.72
CA GLU A 156 9.40 -10.74 1.65
C GLU A 156 9.78 -9.65 2.66
N THR A 157 8.85 -8.76 3.02
CA THR A 157 9.10 -7.59 3.88
C THR A 157 8.07 -7.43 5.03
N PRO A 158 7.80 -8.47 5.84
CA PRO A 158 6.74 -8.44 6.85
C PRO A 158 7.16 -7.83 8.20
N ILE A 159 8.45 -7.58 8.45
CA ILE A 159 8.99 -7.24 9.77
C ILE A 159 8.61 -5.80 10.13
N ASN A 160 8.73 -4.83 9.22
CA ASN A 160 8.28 -3.45 9.46
C ASN A 160 6.79 -3.41 9.88
N CYS A 161 5.93 -4.20 9.22
CA CYS A 161 4.51 -4.26 9.51
C CYS A 161 4.26 -4.88 10.89
N HIS A 162 5.04 -5.91 11.27
CA HIS A 162 4.99 -6.47 12.61
C HIS A 162 5.41 -5.47 13.69
N LEU A 163 6.48 -4.71 13.47
CA LEU A 163 6.93 -3.67 14.40
C LEU A 163 5.92 -2.54 14.53
N PHE A 164 5.37 -2.07 13.41
CA PHE A 164 4.25 -1.12 13.40
C PHE A 164 3.08 -1.64 14.23
N THR A 165 2.72 -2.91 14.07
CA THR A 165 1.64 -3.56 14.81
C THR A 165 1.93 -3.63 16.30
N LYS A 166 3.18 -3.89 16.71
CA LYS A 166 3.59 -3.84 18.12
C LYS A 166 3.44 -2.44 18.72
N LEU A 167 3.79 -1.39 17.98
CA LEU A 167 3.59 -0.01 18.42
C LEU A 167 2.10 0.32 18.53
N LEU A 168 1.30 -0.10 17.56
CA LEU A 168 -0.14 0.09 17.55
C LEU A 168 -0.83 -0.65 18.71
N ALA A 169 -0.37 -1.86 19.06
CA ALA A 169 -0.90 -2.64 20.19
C ALA A 169 -0.62 -1.97 21.57
N GLN A 170 0.30 -1.01 21.64
CA GLN A 170 0.54 -0.19 22.83
C GLN A 170 -0.36 1.05 22.88
N THR A 171 -1.26 1.23 21.92
CA THR A 171 -2.25 2.33 21.89
C THR A 171 -3.60 1.86 22.39
N ASP A 172 -4.52 2.80 22.52
CA ASP A 172 -5.91 2.56 22.89
C ASP A 172 -6.81 2.20 21.68
N LEU A 173 -6.23 1.77 20.55
CA LEU A 173 -7.02 1.41 19.37
C LEU A 173 -7.95 0.21 19.70
N PRO A 174 -9.26 0.31 19.42
CA PRO A 174 -10.18 -0.76 19.77
C PRO A 174 -9.84 -2.10 19.10
N PRO A 175 -9.96 -3.23 19.82
CA PRO A 175 -9.78 -4.57 19.26
C PRO A 175 -10.58 -4.79 17.99
N GLY A 176 -9.93 -5.34 16.96
CA GLY A 176 -10.54 -5.65 15.67
C GLY A 176 -10.58 -4.48 14.68
N VAL A 177 -10.27 -3.24 15.08
CA VAL A 177 -10.19 -2.12 14.11
C VAL A 177 -9.03 -2.32 13.13
N PHE A 178 -7.92 -2.86 13.62
CA PHE A 178 -6.74 -3.19 12.85
C PHE A 178 -6.37 -4.65 13.12
N ASN A 179 -6.20 -5.43 12.05
CA ASN A 179 -5.79 -6.83 12.13
C ASN A 179 -4.72 -7.09 11.08
N VAL A 180 -3.81 -8.01 11.36
CA VAL A 180 -2.73 -8.43 10.46
C VAL A 180 -2.69 -9.94 10.38
N VAL A 181 -2.70 -10.45 9.14
CA VAL A 181 -2.43 -11.85 8.82
C VAL A 181 -1.26 -11.91 7.84
N TYR A 182 -0.41 -12.92 7.97
CA TYR A 182 0.74 -13.12 7.08
C TYR A 182 0.51 -14.32 6.16
N GLY A 183 1.22 -14.36 5.03
CA GLY A 183 1.17 -15.48 4.10
C GLY A 183 1.41 -15.04 2.68
N THR A 184 1.26 -15.96 1.73
CA THR A 184 1.56 -15.72 0.31
C THR A 184 0.38 -15.08 -0.44
N GLY A 185 0.48 -15.00 -1.77
CA GLY A 185 -0.64 -14.65 -2.65
C GLY A 185 -1.92 -15.48 -2.39
N ALA A 186 -1.83 -16.71 -1.88
CA ALA A 186 -3.01 -17.50 -1.50
C ALA A 186 -3.80 -16.85 -0.36
N THR A 187 -3.13 -16.37 0.68
CA THR A 187 -3.74 -15.62 1.80
C THR A 187 -4.34 -14.30 1.30
N GLY A 188 -3.67 -13.63 0.36
CA GLY A 188 -4.22 -12.44 -0.33
C GLY A 188 -5.48 -12.74 -1.15
N GLY A 189 -5.51 -13.90 -1.82
CA GLY A 189 -6.69 -14.41 -2.54
C GLY A 189 -7.88 -14.66 -1.61
N ALA A 190 -7.62 -15.23 -0.42
CA ALA A 190 -8.65 -15.45 0.60
C ALA A 190 -9.30 -14.14 1.08
N LEU A 191 -8.49 -13.12 1.39
CA LEU A 191 -8.98 -11.78 1.75
C LEU A 191 -9.85 -11.18 0.62
N SER A 192 -9.37 -11.29 -0.62
CA SER A 192 -10.08 -10.78 -1.80
C SER A 192 -11.41 -11.51 -2.07
N GLY A 193 -11.45 -12.82 -1.84
CA GLY A 193 -12.65 -13.64 -2.00
C GLY A 193 -13.71 -13.39 -0.92
N ALA A 194 -13.28 -13.07 0.31
CA ALA A 194 -14.19 -12.72 1.40
C ALA A 194 -14.92 -11.39 1.17
N CYS A 195 -14.25 -10.42 0.52
CA CYS A 195 -14.87 -9.14 0.14
C CYS A 195 -16.03 -9.34 -0.84
N ARG A 196 -15.85 -10.22 -1.84
CA ARG A 196 -16.87 -10.50 -2.89
C ARG A 196 -18.13 -11.18 -2.38
N ARG A 197 -18.06 -11.92 -1.26
CA ARG A 197 -19.21 -12.63 -0.68
C ARG A 197 -20.12 -11.74 0.17
N GLY A 198 -19.67 -10.53 0.54
CA GLY A 198 -20.42 -9.62 1.43
C GLY A 198 -21.25 -8.56 0.72
N HIS A 199 -20.97 -8.28 -0.56
CA HIS A 199 -21.72 -7.32 -1.37
C HIS A 199 -22.21 -8.01 -2.65
N GLY A 200 -23.52 -8.07 -2.84
CA GLY A 200 -24.10 -8.46 -4.13
C GLY A 200 -23.47 -7.65 -5.26
N GLN A 201 -22.96 -8.36 -6.27
CA GLN A 201 -22.45 -7.86 -7.55
C GLN A 201 -22.07 -6.36 -7.59
N LEU A 202 -20.94 -6.01 -6.97
CA LEU A 202 -20.21 -4.80 -7.34
C LEU A 202 -19.32 -5.13 -8.54
N HIS A 203 -19.33 -4.24 -9.53
CA HIS A 203 -18.65 -4.34 -10.81
C HIS A 203 -17.24 -4.93 -10.69
N ARG A 204 -16.86 -5.78 -11.66
CA ARG A 204 -15.47 -6.19 -11.93
C ARG A 204 -14.59 -4.93 -12.07
N GLN A 205 -14.01 -4.44 -10.97
CA GLN A 205 -12.70 -3.84 -11.07
C GLN A 205 -11.75 -4.99 -11.38
N ARG A 206 -11.16 -4.97 -12.57
CA ARG A 206 -10.08 -5.88 -12.92
C ARG A 206 -8.94 -5.58 -11.96
N GLY A 207 -8.87 -6.33 -10.86
CA GLY A 207 -7.72 -6.29 -9.98
C GLY A 207 -6.48 -6.61 -10.82
N HIS A 208 -5.46 -5.77 -10.72
CA HIS A 208 -4.14 -6.08 -11.23
C HIS A 208 -3.75 -7.47 -10.76
N ARG A 209 -3.37 -8.35 -11.70
CA ARG A 209 -2.71 -9.60 -11.33
C ARG A 209 -1.45 -9.22 -10.56
N GLN A 210 -1.32 -9.72 -9.33
CA GLN A 210 -0.05 -9.64 -8.62
C GLN A 210 1.05 -10.20 -9.53
N PRO A 211 2.19 -9.50 -9.67
CA PRO A 211 3.33 -10.02 -10.40
C PRO A 211 3.72 -11.38 -9.79
N HIS A 212 3.81 -12.41 -10.63
CA HIS A 212 4.49 -13.63 -10.22
C HIS A 212 5.98 -13.31 -10.14
N TYR A 213 6.53 -13.28 -8.92
CA TYR A 213 7.96 -13.46 -8.72
C TYR A 213 8.34 -14.81 -9.33
N GLY A 214 9.00 -14.79 -10.49
CA GLY A 214 9.53 -15.99 -11.08
C GLY A 214 10.45 -16.68 -10.08
N ARG A 215 10.24 -17.98 -9.85
CA ARG A 215 11.24 -18.86 -9.22
C ARG A 215 12.47 -18.96 -10.16
N GLY A 216 13.22 -17.87 -10.26
CA GLY A 216 14.57 -17.83 -10.84
C GLY A 216 15.59 -18.00 -9.73
N GLY A 217 16.69 -18.69 -10.02
CA GLY A 217 17.65 -19.18 -9.03
C GLY A 217 18.10 -18.15 -7.98
N ARG A 218 18.22 -18.65 -6.74
CA ARG A 218 18.78 -17.97 -5.57
C ARG A 218 20.21 -17.47 -5.86
N GLN A 219 20.37 -16.25 -6.35
CA GLN A 219 21.66 -15.55 -6.41
C GLN A 219 21.47 -14.05 -6.14
N HIS A 220 22.27 -13.54 -5.22
CA HIS A 220 22.32 -12.17 -4.71
C HIS A 220 22.06 -11.09 -5.77
N HIS A 221 21.05 -10.23 -5.56
CA HIS A 221 20.64 -9.19 -6.51
C HIS A 221 21.31 -7.85 -6.20
N GLN A 222 22.59 -7.71 -6.49
CA GLN A 222 23.21 -6.39 -6.68
C GLN A 222 23.20 -6.08 -8.19
N ALA A 223 22.19 -5.34 -8.65
CA ALA A 223 22.13 -4.86 -10.02
C ALA A 223 22.78 -3.47 -10.11
N GLN A 224 23.83 -3.31 -10.92
CA GLN A 224 24.40 -2.01 -11.23
C GLN A 224 23.46 -1.22 -12.16
N PRO A 225 23.38 0.13 -12.05
CA PRO A 225 22.60 0.94 -12.97
C PRO A 225 23.07 0.74 -14.41
N ARG A 226 22.13 0.46 -15.34
CA ARG A 226 22.44 0.34 -16.77
C ARG A 226 21.51 1.20 -17.59
N ALA A 227 22.07 2.22 -18.24
CA ALA A 227 21.40 2.97 -19.30
C ALA A 227 21.78 2.34 -20.66
N ARG A 228 20.78 2.03 -21.50
CA ARG A 228 21.00 1.53 -22.86
C ARG A 228 20.21 2.38 -23.85
N ARG A 229 20.90 2.89 -24.89
CA ARG A 229 20.27 3.41 -26.11
C ARG A 229 19.92 2.22 -26.99
N GLN A 230 18.66 2.07 -27.39
CA GLN A 230 18.21 0.92 -28.17
C GLN A 230 17.55 1.35 -29.48
N GLY A 231 17.71 0.52 -30.52
CA GLY A 231 17.00 0.65 -31.79
C GLY A 231 15.61 -0.02 -31.74
N ALA A 232 14.88 0.05 -32.86
CA ALA A 232 13.47 -0.36 -33.01
C ALA A 232 13.10 -1.81 -32.60
N ALA A 233 14.05 -2.67 -32.25
CA ALA A 233 13.84 -4.08 -31.95
C ALA A 233 13.58 -4.41 -30.45
N ASP A 234 13.65 -3.45 -29.52
CA ASP A 234 13.54 -3.69 -28.07
C ASP A 234 12.17 -3.31 -27.45
N ILE A 235 11.08 -3.40 -28.21
CA ILE A 235 9.70 -3.03 -27.79
C ILE A 235 9.25 -3.70 -26.46
N LYS A 236 9.78 -4.87 -26.12
CA LYS A 236 9.37 -5.59 -24.90
C LYS A 236 9.86 -4.93 -23.61
N ILE A 237 11.04 -4.28 -23.61
CA ILE A 237 11.57 -3.63 -22.40
C ILE A 237 10.85 -2.31 -22.11
N MET A 238 10.35 -1.64 -23.16
CA MET A 238 9.58 -0.40 -23.06
C MET A 238 8.15 -0.63 -22.54
N ARG A 239 7.56 -1.81 -22.83
CA ARG A 239 6.17 -2.13 -22.47
C ARG A 239 5.99 -2.96 -21.20
N LYS A 240 7.07 -3.49 -20.63
CA LYS A 240 7.01 -4.33 -19.42
C LYS A 240 7.72 -3.67 -18.26
N GLU A 241 7.07 -3.68 -17.11
CA GLU A 241 7.65 -3.17 -15.88
C GLU A 241 8.92 -3.95 -15.51
N ILE A 242 10.01 -3.21 -15.31
CA ILE A 242 11.30 -3.74 -14.91
C ILE A 242 11.49 -3.35 -13.45
N PHE A 243 11.40 -4.33 -12.56
CA PHE A 243 11.61 -4.14 -11.12
C PHE A 243 13.12 -4.12 -10.79
N GLY A 244 13.87 -3.20 -11.41
CA GLY A 244 15.31 -3.07 -11.24
C GLY A 244 15.87 -1.77 -11.83
N PRO A 245 17.14 -1.42 -11.56
CA PRO A 245 17.73 -0.13 -11.94
C PRO A 245 18.11 -0.08 -13.44
N VAL A 246 17.11 -0.19 -14.31
CA VAL A 246 17.25 -0.18 -15.76
C VAL A 246 16.42 0.97 -16.32
N LEU A 247 17.08 1.90 -17.02
CA LEU A 247 16.42 3.02 -17.69
C LEU A 247 16.56 2.84 -19.21
N PRO A 248 15.53 2.33 -19.90
CA PRO A 248 15.52 2.30 -21.35
C PRO A 248 15.25 3.71 -21.89
N VAL A 249 15.93 4.08 -22.98
CA VAL A 249 15.80 5.41 -23.60
C VAL A 249 15.46 5.24 -25.07
N GLN A 250 14.34 5.83 -25.49
CA GLN A 250 13.90 5.92 -26.88
C GLN A 250 13.94 7.38 -27.33
N VAL A 251 14.48 7.61 -28.53
CA VAL A 251 14.46 8.93 -29.19
C VAL A 251 13.20 9.02 -30.03
N VAL A 252 12.54 10.16 -30.00
CA VAL A 252 11.29 10.48 -30.73
C VAL A 252 11.46 11.82 -31.41
N ASP A 253 10.78 12.03 -32.54
CA ASP A 253 10.95 13.20 -33.39
C ASP A 253 10.04 14.37 -32.97
N GLY A 254 9.00 14.10 -32.18
CA GLY A 254 8.04 15.11 -31.77
C GLY A 254 7.23 14.75 -30.53
N LEU A 255 6.51 15.76 -30.02
CA LEU A 255 5.69 15.61 -28.82
C LEU A 255 4.51 14.64 -29.03
N ASP A 256 3.83 14.71 -30.17
CA ASP A 256 2.68 13.84 -30.44
C ASP A 256 3.09 12.37 -30.54
N GLU A 257 4.26 12.09 -31.12
CA GLU A 257 4.84 10.75 -31.12
C GLU A 257 5.21 10.28 -29.71
N ALA A 258 5.83 11.17 -28.91
CA ALA A 258 6.15 10.88 -27.52
C ALA A 258 4.90 10.51 -26.70
N ILE A 259 3.80 11.26 -26.89
CA ILE A 259 2.51 11.00 -26.23
C ILE A 259 1.94 9.66 -26.69
N ALA A 260 1.90 9.39 -28.00
CA ALA A 260 1.38 8.14 -28.54
C ALA A 260 2.13 6.92 -27.99
N LEU A 261 3.46 7.00 -27.90
CA LEU A 261 4.28 5.93 -27.33
C LEU A 261 4.12 5.80 -25.81
N THR A 262 3.92 6.92 -25.10
CA THR A 262 3.65 6.92 -23.66
C THR A 262 2.33 6.23 -23.34
N ASN A 263 1.29 6.47 -24.13
CA ASN A 263 -0.03 5.86 -23.96
C ASN A 263 -0.09 4.42 -24.50
N ASP A 264 0.88 3.97 -25.32
CA ASP A 264 1.00 2.58 -25.79
C ASP A 264 1.57 1.65 -24.70
N CYS A 265 0.92 1.67 -23.53
CA CYS A 265 1.31 0.93 -22.34
C CYS A 265 0.06 0.34 -21.66
N GLU A 266 0.19 -0.86 -21.07
CA GLU A 266 -0.89 -1.43 -20.24
C GLU A 266 -0.97 -0.75 -18.85
N TYR A 267 0.05 0.02 -18.49
CA TYR A 267 0.16 0.76 -17.22
C TYR A 267 -0.06 2.26 -17.44
N GLY A 268 -0.64 2.94 -16.43
CA GLY A 268 -0.98 4.37 -16.51
C GLY A 268 -0.86 5.10 -15.16
N LEU A 269 0.16 4.77 -14.36
CA LEU A 269 0.32 5.33 -13.01
C LEU A 269 0.88 6.76 -13.04
N THR A 270 2.15 6.92 -13.44
CA THR A 270 2.86 8.21 -13.43
C THR A 270 3.57 8.46 -14.75
N SER A 271 3.51 9.71 -15.24
CA SER A 271 4.28 10.21 -16.38
C SER A 271 5.01 11.51 -16.03
N SER A 272 5.98 11.91 -16.86
CA SER A 272 6.72 13.16 -16.66
C SER A 272 7.09 13.80 -17.99
N ILE A 273 6.92 15.12 -18.09
CA ILE A 273 7.36 15.91 -19.24
C ILE A 273 8.29 17.03 -18.77
N TYR A 274 9.39 17.22 -19.50
CA TYR A 274 10.35 18.30 -19.28
C TYR A 274 10.30 19.25 -20.47
N THR A 275 9.77 20.47 -20.29
CA THR A 275 9.65 21.45 -21.37
C THR A 275 9.61 22.87 -20.83
N ARG A 276 10.23 23.81 -21.56
CA ARG A 276 10.10 25.25 -21.28
C ARG A 276 8.92 25.91 -22.00
N ASP A 277 8.22 25.14 -22.83
CA ASP A 277 7.09 25.60 -23.65
C ASP A 277 5.78 25.23 -22.96
N LEU A 278 5.04 26.26 -22.52
CA LEU A 278 3.77 26.12 -21.83
C LEU A 278 2.70 25.45 -22.71
N SER A 279 2.66 25.74 -24.00
CA SER A 279 1.68 25.15 -24.92
C SER A 279 1.88 23.64 -25.03
N LYS A 280 3.14 23.21 -25.09
CA LYS A 280 3.52 21.79 -25.10
C LYS A 280 3.19 21.11 -23.77
N ALA A 281 3.44 21.78 -22.64
CA ALA A 281 3.08 21.24 -21.33
C ALA A 281 1.56 21.03 -21.21
N LEU A 282 0.76 22.03 -21.59
CA LEU A 282 -0.71 21.94 -21.55
C LEU A 282 -1.27 20.91 -22.53
N HIS A 283 -0.63 20.74 -23.69
CA HIS A 283 -0.97 19.69 -24.64
C HIS A 283 -0.72 18.30 -24.05
N ALA A 284 0.47 18.07 -23.50
CA ALA A 284 0.82 16.80 -22.85
C ALA A 284 -0.12 16.46 -21.68
N ILE A 285 -0.49 17.44 -20.85
CA ILE A 285 -1.42 17.23 -19.73
C ILE A 285 -2.81 16.76 -20.21
N ARG A 286 -3.27 17.19 -21.38
CA ARG A 286 -4.58 16.78 -21.92
C ARG A 286 -4.56 15.40 -22.56
N GLU A 287 -3.46 15.07 -23.23
CA GLU A 287 -3.41 13.90 -24.11
C GLU A 287 -2.72 12.67 -23.47
N ILE A 288 -1.99 12.83 -22.36
CA ILE A 288 -1.36 11.71 -21.65
C ILE A 288 -2.39 11.00 -20.74
N ASP A 289 -2.58 9.70 -20.96
CA ASP A 289 -3.58 8.87 -20.26
C ASP A 289 -3.04 8.26 -18.96
N PHE A 290 -2.61 9.12 -18.02
CA PHE A 290 -1.99 8.70 -16.75
C PHE A 290 -2.66 9.36 -15.54
N GLY A 291 -2.67 8.66 -14.40
CA GLY A 291 -3.26 9.18 -13.15
C GLY A 291 -2.49 10.38 -12.57
N GLU A 292 -1.19 10.43 -12.81
CA GLU A 292 -0.30 11.53 -12.41
C GLU A 292 0.61 11.94 -13.57
N THR A 293 0.69 13.24 -13.85
CA THR A 293 1.60 13.81 -14.84
C THR A 293 2.35 14.97 -14.23
N THR A 294 3.67 14.82 -14.06
CA THR A 294 4.53 15.88 -13.50
C THR A 294 5.19 16.66 -14.64
N GLY A 295 4.95 17.97 -14.69
CA GLY A 295 5.62 18.89 -15.62
C GLY A 295 6.74 19.67 -14.93
N VAL A 296 7.92 19.70 -15.53
CA VAL A 296 9.08 20.50 -15.08
C VAL A 296 9.60 21.39 -16.21
#